data_AF-A0A2E0H462-F1
#
_entry.id   AF-A0A2E0H462-F1
#
_cell.length_a   1.000
_cell.length_b   1.000
_cell.length_c   1.000
_cell.angle_alpha   90.00
_cell.angle_beta   90.00
_cell.angle_gamma   90.00
#
_symmetry.space_group_name_H-M   'P 1'
#
loop_
_entity.id
_entity.type
_entity.pdbx_description
1 polymer ?
#
loop_
_entity_poly.entity_id
_entity_poly.type
_entity_poly.pdbx_seq_one_letter_code
_entity_poly.pdbx_strand_id
1 'polypeptide(L)'
;MVNKFSDLEITNSPAGKSSPAQTSVERAIGDLRRGALVILRDAPNQTAAVVQAAEMATSMGLKMLAQITGSHPTLAITRNRAASINIFNQSSNVLSVSLPQSGDPTFIHRLSDPTFLEDPDNNDFKALEIEKLTVIPESSGGIAEKAIQLAKYARLLPSTVFSRLPLA
;
A
#
# COMPACT_ATOMS: atom_id res chain seq x y z
N MET A 1 -7.19 -42.60 29.36
CA MET A 1 -7.32 -41.65 28.24
C MET A 1 -5.99 -40.91 28.14
N VAL A 2 -5.12 -41.33 27.22
CA VAL A 2 -3.73 -40.84 27.12
C VAL A 2 -3.73 -39.52 26.36
N ASN A 3 -3.14 -38.48 26.95
CA ASN A 3 -3.12 -37.12 26.43
C ASN A 3 -2.20 -37.03 25.21
N LYS A 4 -2.79 -37.06 24.00
CA LYS A 4 -2.10 -37.17 22.70
C LYS A 4 -1.69 -35.82 22.11
N PHE A 5 -1.22 -34.90 22.96
CA PHE A 5 -0.86 -33.52 22.57
C PHE A 5 0.59 -33.12 22.95
N SER A 6 1.40 -34.05 23.43
CA SER A 6 2.81 -33.78 23.81
C SER A 6 3.80 -33.75 22.65
N ASP A 7 3.40 -34.17 21.44
CA ASP A 7 4.35 -34.49 20.36
C ASP A 7 4.37 -33.45 19.22
N LEU A 8 3.86 -32.24 19.46
CA LEU A 8 4.11 -31.10 18.57
C LEU A 8 5.46 -30.47 18.93
N GLU A 9 6.54 -31.22 18.66
CA GLU A 9 7.86 -30.63 18.54
C GLU A 9 7.81 -29.64 17.37
N ILE A 10 7.81 -28.34 17.70
CA ILE A 10 8.11 -27.29 16.73
C ILE A 10 9.56 -27.55 16.32
N THR A 11 9.74 -28.22 15.19
CA THR A 11 11.05 -28.37 14.56
C THR A 11 11.46 -27.00 14.03
N ASN A 12 11.92 -26.13 14.94
CA ASN A 12 12.79 -25.03 14.55
C ASN A 12 14.08 -25.68 14.02
N SER A 13 14.07 -26.05 12.74
CA SER A 13 15.31 -26.21 11.99
C SER A 13 16.15 -24.96 12.25
N PRO A 14 17.45 -25.10 12.53
CA PRO A 14 18.30 -23.94 12.72
C PRO A 14 18.20 -23.12 11.43
N ALA A 15 17.53 -21.97 11.51
CA ALA A 15 17.36 -21.10 10.37
C ALA A 15 18.77 -20.77 9.86
N GLY A 16 19.09 -21.23 8.65
CA GLY A 16 20.30 -20.78 7.96
C GLY A 16 20.32 -19.25 7.96
N LYS A 17 21.51 -18.65 7.98
CA LYS A 17 21.64 -17.18 7.99
C LYS A 17 20.76 -16.58 6.88
N SER A 18 19.88 -15.65 7.24
CA SER A 18 19.01 -14.97 6.28
C SER A 18 19.85 -14.30 5.19
N SER A 19 19.41 -14.40 3.93
CA SER A 19 20.10 -13.69 2.86
C SER A 19 19.96 -12.17 3.04
N PRO A 20 20.89 -11.35 2.53
CA PRO A 20 20.76 -9.89 2.60
C PRO A 20 19.44 -9.37 2.03
N ALA A 21 18.91 -10.04 1.00
CA ALA A 21 17.62 -9.72 0.41
C ALA A 21 16.46 -9.99 1.38
N GLN A 22 16.47 -11.13 2.07
CA GLN A 22 15.47 -11.44 3.10
C GLN A 22 15.51 -10.44 4.25
N THR A 23 16.70 -10.13 4.78
CA THR A 23 16.87 -9.13 5.84
C THR A 23 16.38 -7.74 5.39
N SER A 24 16.62 -7.37 4.13
CA SER A 24 16.11 -6.09 3.58
C SER A 24 14.58 -6.05 3.53
N VAL A 25 13.94 -7.15 3.13
CA VAL A 25 12.47 -7.24 3.09
C VAL A 25 11.87 -7.22 4.50
N GLU A 26 12.44 -7.98 5.44
CA GLU A 26 12.02 -8.00 6.85
C GLU A 26 12.14 -6.62 7.49
N ARG A 27 13.25 -5.91 7.21
CA ARG A 27 13.43 -4.52 7.64
C ARG A 27 12.37 -3.61 7.04
N ALA A 28 12.15 -3.67 5.73
CA ALA A 28 11.13 -2.85 5.06
C ALA A 28 9.73 -3.10 5.64
N ILE A 29 9.39 -4.34 5.98
CA ILE A 29 8.13 -4.69 6.67
C ILE A 29 8.05 -4.00 8.03
N GLY A 30 9.11 -4.08 8.85
CA GLY A 30 9.14 -3.45 10.16
C GLY A 30 9.06 -1.92 10.09
N ASP A 31 9.75 -1.31 9.13
CA ASP A 31 9.75 0.13 8.89
C ASP A 31 8.37 0.61 8.41
N LEU A 32 7.73 -0.12 7.50
CA LEU A 32 6.39 0.21 7.00
C LEU A 32 5.33 0.18 8.11
N ARG A 33 5.41 -0.80 9.04
CA ARG A 33 4.52 -0.88 10.22
C ARG A 33 4.68 0.29 11.19
N ARG A 34 5.83 0.96 11.18
CA ARG A 34 6.09 2.16 11.99
C ARG A 34 5.79 3.45 11.23
N GLY A 35 5.23 3.36 10.03
CA GLY A 35 4.90 4.49 9.18
C GLY A 35 6.11 5.12 8.47
N ALA A 36 7.27 4.46 8.45
CA ALA A 36 8.44 4.98 7.75
C ALA A 36 8.29 4.85 6.22
N LEU A 37 9.03 5.70 5.50
CA LEU A 37 9.16 5.63 4.05
C LEU A 37 10.16 4.53 3.66
N VAL A 38 9.81 3.71 2.67
CA VAL A 38 10.70 2.68 2.12
C VAL A 38 10.87 2.87 0.62
N ILE A 39 12.05 2.57 0.09
CA ILE A 39 12.30 2.57 -1.35
C ILE A 39 12.09 1.15 -1.88
N LEU A 40 11.17 1.00 -2.83
CA LEU A 40 11.03 -0.21 -3.63
C LEU A 40 11.73 -0.02 -4.96
N ARG A 41 12.55 -1.00 -5.34
CA ARG A 41 13.19 -1.08 -6.65
C ARG A 41 12.71 -2.33 -7.36
N ASP A 42 12.24 -2.12 -8.58
CA ASP A 42 11.86 -3.17 -9.52
C ASP A 42 12.86 -3.20 -10.66
N ALA A 43 13.94 -3.97 -10.46
CA ALA A 43 15.03 -4.05 -11.43
C ALA A 43 14.59 -4.59 -12.80
N PRO A 44 13.76 -5.64 -12.92
CA PRO A 44 13.27 -6.13 -14.21
C PRO A 44 12.55 -5.07 -15.05
N ASN A 45 11.68 -4.28 -14.42
CA ASN A 45 10.92 -3.24 -15.12
C ASN A 45 11.64 -1.89 -15.16
N GLN A 46 12.85 -1.81 -14.59
CA GLN A 46 13.57 -0.55 -14.37
C GLN A 46 12.62 0.52 -13.82
N THR A 47 12.06 0.27 -12.64
CA THR A 47 11.28 1.29 -11.92
C THR A 47 11.67 1.31 -10.46
N ALA A 48 11.45 2.46 -9.81
CA ALA A 48 11.58 2.57 -8.37
C ALA A 48 10.52 3.52 -7.83
N ALA A 49 10.16 3.36 -6.56
CA ALA A 49 9.22 4.22 -5.87
C ALA A 49 9.58 4.37 -4.41
N VAL A 50 9.24 5.53 -3.84
CA VAL A 50 9.18 5.71 -2.39
C VAL A 50 7.75 5.42 -1.95
N VAL A 51 7.62 4.60 -0.91
CA VAL A 51 6.34 4.01 -0.48
C VAL A 51 6.13 4.23 1.01
N GLN A 52 4.90 4.54 1.38
CA GLN A 52 4.38 4.53 2.75
C GLN A 52 3.09 3.71 2.81
N ALA A 53 2.81 3.08 3.96
CA ALA A 53 1.50 2.50 4.19
C ALA A 53 0.44 3.61 4.25
N ALA A 54 -0.67 3.43 3.54
CA ALA A 54 -1.68 4.48 3.44
C ALA A 54 -2.38 4.77 4.78
N GLU A 55 -2.55 3.77 5.63
CA GLU A 55 -3.08 3.95 6.99
C GLU A 55 -2.13 4.75 7.92
N MET A 56 -0.85 4.88 7.56
CA MET A 56 0.15 5.66 8.30
C MET A 56 0.49 7.00 7.61
N ALA A 57 -0.26 7.37 6.56
CA ALA A 57 -0.04 8.61 5.84
C ALA A 57 -0.16 9.83 6.78
N THR A 58 0.76 10.78 6.64
CA THR A 58 0.71 12.06 7.36
C THR A 58 1.05 13.18 6.41
N SER A 59 0.63 14.42 6.70
CA SER A 59 0.95 15.56 5.84
C SER A 59 2.47 15.76 5.69
N MET A 60 3.24 15.43 6.74
CA MET A 60 4.70 15.45 6.68
C MET A 60 5.25 14.33 5.78
N GLY A 61 4.73 13.11 5.89
CA GLY A 61 5.12 11.97 5.04
C GLY A 61 4.84 12.25 3.55
N LEU A 62 3.68 12.83 3.24
CA LEU A 62 3.32 13.23 1.87
C LEU A 62 4.23 14.32 1.31
N LYS A 63 4.59 15.31 2.12
CA LYS A 63 5.58 16.33 1.74
C LYS A 63 6.95 15.72 1.49
N MET A 64 7.42 14.83 2.37
CA MET A 64 8.70 14.13 2.19
C MET A 64 8.70 13.27 0.93
N LEU A 65 7.62 12.51 0.67
CA LEU A 65 7.45 11.74 -0.57
C LEU A 65 7.63 12.63 -1.80
N ALA A 66 6.89 13.74 -1.87
CA ALA A 66 6.95 14.68 -2.98
C ALA A 66 8.35 15.32 -3.14
N GLN A 67 9.02 15.65 -2.03
CA GLN A 67 10.36 16.21 -2.04
C GLN A 67 11.42 15.21 -2.52
N ILE A 68 11.35 13.95 -2.08
CA ILE A 68 12.32 12.91 -2.45
C ILE A 68 12.17 12.55 -3.93
N THR A 69 10.95 12.47 -4.45
CA THR A 69 10.70 12.00 -5.83
C THR A 69 10.55 13.12 -6.84
N GLY A 70 10.38 14.36 -6.40
CA GLY A 70 10.05 15.50 -7.27
C GLY A 70 8.67 15.37 -7.94
N SER A 71 7.78 14.53 -7.41
CA SER A 71 6.50 14.19 -8.03
C SER A 71 5.39 14.02 -6.98
N HIS A 72 4.17 14.39 -7.36
CA HIS A 72 3.02 14.25 -6.46
C HIS A 72 2.74 12.78 -6.12
N PRO A 73 2.48 12.46 -4.83
CA PRO A 73 2.12 11.12 -4.42
C PRO A 73 0.77 10.69 -4.96
N THR A 74 0.65 9.38 -5.17
CA THR A 74 -0.57 8.69 -5.59
C THR A 74 -0.94 7.62 -4.57
N LEU A 75 -2.23 7.35 -4.41
CA LEU A 75 -2.73 6.28 -3.57
C LEU A 75 -2.96 5.02 -4.41
N ALA A 76 -2.19 3.97 -4.17
CA ALA A 76 -2.50 2.64 -4.70
C ALA A 76 -3.52 1.93 -3.80
N ILE A 77 -4.58 1.40 -4.40
CA ILE A 77 -5.57 0.53 -3.75
C ILE A 77 -5.81 -0.72 -4.59
N THR A 78 -6.28 -1.79 -3.95
CA THR A 78 -6.72 -2.99 -4.67
C THR A 78 -8.02 -2.75 -5.45
N ARG A 79 -8.24 -3.52 -6.52
CA ARG A 79 -9.51 -3.55 -7.27
C ARG A 79 -10.71 -3.80 -6.36
N ASN A 80 -10.58 -4.72 -5.39
CA ASN A 80 -11.66 -5.03 -4.45
C ASN A 80 -12.01 -3.82 -3.58
N ARG A 81 -10.99 -3.08 -3.11
CA ARG A 81 -11.21 -1.87 -2.34
C ARG A 81 -11.88 -0.79 -3.19
N ALA A 82 -11.41 -0.58 -4.42
CA ALA A 82 -12.03 0.34 -5.36
C ALA A 82 -13.51 -0.01 -5.62
N ALA A 83 -13.83 -1.29 -5.84
CA ALA A 83 -15.21 -1.74 -6.03
C ALA A 83 -16.11 -1.47 -4.81
N SER A 84 -15.58 -1.61 -3.59
CA SER A 84 -16.36 -1.33 -2.36
C SER A 84 -16.68 0.16 -2.12
N ILE A 85 -16.08 1.06 -2.92
CA ILE A 85 -16.41 2.49 -2.96
C ILE A 85 -16.91 2.93 -4.34
N ASN A 86 -17.49 2.01 -5.11
CA ASN A 86 -18.08 2.27 -6.43
C ASN A 86 -17.15 2.72 -7.55
N ILE A 87 -15.86 2.39 -7.46
CA ILE A 87 -14.93 2.52 -8.58
C ILE A 87 -14.89 1.19 -9.34
N PHE A 88 -15.65 1.10 -10.44
CA PHE A 88 -15.86 -0.13 -11.22
C PHE A 88 -15.12 -0.15 -12.56
N ASN A 89 -15.25 -1.28 -13.28
CA ASN A 89 -14.79 -1.50 -14.67
C ASN A 89 -13.27 -1.43 -14.88
N GLN A 90 -12.51 -1.83 -13.86
CA GLN A 90 -11.06 -1.74 -13.88
C GLN A 90 -10.44 -3.09 -14.24
N SER A 91 -9.69 -3.13 -15.35
CA SER A 91 -9.02 -4.34 -15.83
C SER A 91 -7.84 -4.77 -14.95
N SER A 92 -7.27 -3.88 -14.14
CA SER A 92 -6.11 -4.15 -13.27
C SER A 92 -6.46 -4.51 -11.83
N ASN A 93 -5.61 -5.33 -11.19
CA ASN A 93 -5.73 -5.73 -9.78
C ASN A 93 -5.44 -4.58 -8.80
N VAL A 94 -4.68 -3.58 -9.26
CA VAL A 94 -4.29 -2.41 -8.48
C VAL A 94 -4.57 -1.16 -9.29
N LEU A 95 -5.02 -0.13 -8.57
CA LEU A 95 -5.43 1.15 -9.12
C LEU A 95 -4.70 2.26 -8.39
N SER A 96 -4.19 3.22 -9.14
CA SER A 96 -3.64 4.45 -8.60
C SER A 96 -4.69 5.55 -8.66
N VAL A 97 -5.03 6.10 -7.50
CA VAL A 97 -5.92 7.23 -7.33
C VAL A 97 -5.07 8.49 -7.17
N SER A 98 -5.35 9.50 -8.01
CA SER A 98 -4.72 10.81 -7.88
C SER A 98 -5.15 11.46 -6.56
N LEU A 99 -4.19 12.04 -5.85
CA LEU A 99 -4.47 12.78 -4.62
C LEU A 99 -4.80 14.24 -4.94
N PRO A 100 -5.73 14.88 -4.21
CA PRO A 100 -5.92 16.32 -4.27
C PRO A 100 -4.60 17.05 -4.00
N GLN A 101 -4.39 18.23 -4.60
CA GLN A 101 -3.16 19.01 -4.42
C GLN A 101 -2.85 19.34 -2.96
N SER A 102 -3.88 19.47 -2.12
CA SER A 102 -3.74 19.68 -0.68
C SER A 102 -3.07 18.51 0.05
N GLY A 103 -3.04 17.31 -0.56
CA GLY A 103 -2.43 16.11 0.02
C GLY A 103 -2.99 15.80 1.40
N ASP A 104 -4.31 15.72 1.53
CA ASP A 104 -4.98 15.47 2.81
C ASP A 104 -4.86 13.99 3.23
N PRO A 105 -4.17 13.67 4.34
CA PRO A 105 -4.12 12.30 4.85
C PRO A 105 -5.50 11.74 5.19
N THR A 106 -6.47 12.57 5.59
CA THR A 106 -7.83 12.13 5.92
C THR A 106 -8.50 11.49 4.71
N PHE A 107 -8.32 12.09 3.53
CA PHE A 107 -8.80 11.54 2.26
C PHE A 107 -8.19 10.16 1.98
N ILE A 108 -6.88 10.02 2.20
CA ILE A 108 -6.15 8.76 2.01
C ILE A 108 -6.65 7.68 2.97
N HIS A 109 -6.82 8.03 4.24
CA HIS A 109 -7.31 7.10 5.25
C HIS A 109 -8.72 6.62 4.93
N ARG A 110 -9.65 7.53 4.57
CA ARG A 110 -11.03 7.18 4.18
C ARG A 110 -11.06 6.22 2.98
N LEU A 111 -10.30 6.50 1.92
CA LEU A 111 -10.25 5.63 0.75
C LEU A 111 -9.60 4.27 1.05
N SER A 112 -8.71 4.20 2.02
CA SER A 112 -8.02 2.97 2.41
C SER A 112 -8.82 2.12 3.39
N ASP A 113 -9.66 2.75 4.22
CA ASP A 113 -10.44 2.11 5.28
C ASP A 113 -11.46 1.11 4.72
N PRO A 114 -11.37 -0.19 5.06
CA PRO A 114 -12.30 -1.20 4.58
C PRO A 114 -13.73 -1.05 5.13
N THR A 115 -13.90 -0.29 6.21
CA THR A 115 -15.21 0.00 6.83
C THR A 115 -15.89 1.23 6.22
N PHE A 116 -15.14 2.02 5.45
CA PHE A 116 -15.68 3.13 4.69
C PHE A 116 -16.34 2.60 3.41
N LEU A 117 -17.65 2.41 3.47
CA LEU A 117 -18.46 1.86 2.38
C LEU A 117 -19.38 2.94 1.81
N GLU A 118 -19.90 2.70 0.61
CA GLU A 118 -21.02 3.49 0.13
C GLU A 118 -22.18 3.36 1.11
N ASP A 119 -22.68 4.51 1.54
CA ASP A 119 -23.91 4.63 2.30
C ASP A 119 -24.66 5.86 1.78
N PRO A 120 -25.89 5.69 1.25
CA PRO A 120 -26.72 6.78 0.75
C PRO A 120 -26.98 7.89 1.77
N ASP A 121 -26.94 7.59 3.06
CA ASP A 121 -27.18 8.55 4.15
C ASP A 121 -25.87 9.11 4.75
N ASN A 122 -24.73 8.60 4.29
CA ASN A 122 -23.42 9.04 4.74
C ASN A 122 -22.93 10.26 3.94
N ASN A 123 -23.09 11.44 4.54
CA ASN A 123 -22.61 12.70 3.99
C ASN A 123 -21.08 12.72 3.78
N ASP A 124 -20.31 11.97 4.57
CA ASP A 124 -18.86 11.87 4.39
C ASP A 124 -18.47 11.13 3.12
N PHE A 125 -19.28 10.16 2.67
CA PHE A 125 -19.07 9.45 1.40
C PHE A 125 -19.35 10.36 0.21
N LYS A 126 -20.49 11.07 0.24
CA LYS A 126 -20.85 12.03 -0.82
C LYS A 126 -19.83 13.16 -0.95
N ALA A 127 -19.28 13.64 0.17
CA ALA A 127 -18.28 14.71 0.18
C ALA A 127 -16.95 14.34 -0.50
N LEU A 128 -16.65 13.05 -0.70
CA LEU A 128 -15.45 12.63 -1.42
C LEU A 128 -15.59 12.70 -2.94
N GLU A 129 -16.81 12.89 -3.46
CA GLU A 129 -17.09 13.00 -4.90
C GLU A 129 -16.38 11.89 -5.70
N ILE A 130 -16.60 10.62 -5.32
CA ILE A 130 -15.86 9.47 -5.83
C ILE A 130 -15.88 9.41 -7.37
N GLU A 131 -16.99 9.82 -7.98
CA GLU A 131 -17.14 9.89 -9.44
C GLU A 131 -16.18 10.88 -10.14
N LYS A 132 -15.61 11.84 -9.41
CA LYS A 132 -14.65 12.82 -9.94
C LYS A 132 -13.19 12.41 -9.74
N LEU A 133 -12.93 11.28 -9.08
CA LEU A 133 -11.57 10.81 -8.84
C LEU A 133 -10.90 10.39 -10.15
N THR A 134 -9.67 10.85 -10.34
CA THR A 134 -8.82 10.34 -11.41
C THR A 134 -8.20 9.02 -10.96
N VAL A 135 -8.57 7.93 -11.63
CA VAL A 135 -8.11 6.57 -11.33
C VAL A 135 -7.38 6.01 -12.55
N ILE A 136 -6.20 5.44 -12.33
CA ILE A 136 -5.36 4.86 -13.38
C ILE A 136 -5.15 3.37 -13.07
N PRO A 137 -5.53 2.45 -13.97
CA PRO A 137 -5.17 1.04 -13.86
C PRO A 137 -3.65 0.85 -13.89
N GLU A 138 -3.10 0.16 -12.90
CA GLU A 138 -1.67 -0.13 -12.85
C GLU A 138 -1.32 -1.36 -13.68
N SER A 139 -0.08 -1.44 -14.17
CA SER A 139 0.38 -2.63 -14.90
C SER A 139 0.52 -3.83 -13.97
N SER A 140 0.10 -5.01 -14.44
CA SER A 140 0.32 -6.27 -13.73
C SER A 140 1.81 -6.50 -13.48
N GLY A 141 2.18 -6.85 -12.25
CA GLY A 141 3.57 -7.02 -11.81
C GLY A 141 4.37 -5.71 -11.68
N GLY A 142 3.73 -4.55 -11.84
CA GLY A 142 4.35 -3.24 -11.71
C GLY A 142 4.67 -2.86 -10.27
N ILE A 143 5.36 -1.73 -10.12
CA ILE A 143 5.84 -1.25 -8.80
C ILE A 143 4.70 -1.00 -7.79
N ALA A 144 3.52 -0.56 -8.27
CA ALA A 144 2.36 -0.34 -7.41
C ALA A 144 1.82 -1.67 -6.85
N GLU A 145 1.75 -2.73 -7.66
CA GLU A 145 1.32 -4.05 -7.19
C GLU A 145 2.32 -4.65 -6.18
N LYS A 146 3.62 -4.44 -6.41
CA LYS A 146 4.68 -4.81 -5.45
C LYS A 146 4.58 -4.02 -4.15
N ALA A 147 4.21 -2.75 -4.19
CA ALA A 147 3.95 -1.94 -2.99
C ALA A 147 2.76 -2.49 -2.17
N ILE A 148 1.65 -2.83 -2.85
CA ILE A 148 0.50 -3.50 -2.21
C ILE A 148 0.90 -4.85 -1.61
N GLN A 149 1.73 -5.62 -2.31
CA GLN A 149 2.23 -6.90 -1.81
C GLN A 149 3.08 -6.73 -0.54
N LEU A 150 3.95 -5.71 -0.50
CA LEU A 150 4.72 -5.40 0.71
C LEU A 150 3.81 -5.01 1.88
N ALA A 151 2.77 -4.19 1.64
CA ALA A 151 1.80 -3.84 2.68
C ALA A 151 1.06 -5.08 3.23
N LYS A 152 0.68 -6.01 2.34
CA LYS A 152 0.09 -7.30 2.73
C LYS A 152 1.04 -8.15 3.58
N TYR A 153 2.32 -8.25 3.21
CA TYR A 153 3.33 -8.93 4.03
C TYR A 153 3.53 -8.24 5.39
N ALA A 154 3.40 -6.92 5.42
CA ALA A 154 3.40 -6.15 6.65
C ALA A 154 2.10 -6.30 7.47
N ARG A 155 1.08 -7.02 6.99
CA ARG A 155 -0.23 -7.14 7.65
C ARG A 155 -0.91 -5.78 7.90
N LEU A 156 -0.68 -4.85 6.98
CA LEU A 156 -1.31 -3.55 6.92
C LEU A 156 -2.48 -3.60 5.92
N LEU A 157 -3.31 -2.56 5.90
CA LEU A 157 -4.32 -2.38 4.87
C LEU A 157 -3.68 -2.51 3.48
N PRO A 158 -4.33 -3.18 2.51
CA PRO A 158 -3.78 -3.40 1.18
C PRO A 158 -3.91 -2.13 0.33
N SER A 159 -3.21 -1.08 0.76
CA SER A 159 -3.22 0.27 0.24
C SER A 159 -1.93 0.98 0.61
N THR A 160 -1.31 1.67 -0.35
CA THR A 160 -0.05 2.41 -0.11
C THR A 160 -0.08 3.76 -0.78
N VAL A 161 0.52 4.76 -0.14
CA VAL A 161 0.86 6.00 -0.83
C VAL A 161 2.24 5.86 -1.40
N PHE A 162 2.41 6.20 -2.68
CA PHE A 162 3.71 6.11 -3.32
C PHE A 162 3.90 7.19 -4.39
N SER A 163 5.17 7.52 -4.61
CA SER A 163 5.62 8.33 -5.73
C SER A 163 6.72 7.57 -6.48
N ARG A 164 6.66 7.56 -7.81
CA ARG A 164 7.72 6.98 -8.64
C ARG A 164 8.95 7.87 -8.61
N LEU A 165 10.12 7.24 -8.46
CA LEU A 165 11.40 7.91 -8.61
C LEU A 165 11.70 8.07 -10.10
N PRO A 166 12.10 9.27 -10.56
CA PRO A 166 12.66 9.42 -11.89
C PRO A 166 13.93 8.58 -11.97
N LEU A 167 14.03 7.71 -12.97
CA LEU A 167 15.28 7.04 -13.26
C LEU A 167 16.09 7.91 -14.21
N ALA A 168 17.37 8.06 -13.89
CA ALA A 168 18.35 8.71 -14.74
C ALA A 168 18.74 7.82 -15.92
#